data_AF-A0A182J3K3-F1
#
_entry.id   AF-A0A182J3K3-F1
#
_cell.length_a   1.000
_cell.length_b   1.000
_cell.length_c   1.000
_cell.angle_alpha   90.00
_cell.angle_beta   90.00
_cell.angle_gamma   90.00
#
_symmetry.space_group_name_H-M   'P 1'
#
loop_
_entity.id
_entity.type
_entity.pdbx_description
1 polymer ?
#
loop_
_entity_poly.entity_id
_entity_poly.type
_entity_poly.pdbx_seq_one_letter_code
_entity_poly.pdbx_strand_id
1 'polypeptide(L)'
;MGHFLCFKLADFRNFMDCLSHALPVRVQQVHIVRLPRIGQALGNLVLSFATDDLRRRIFFHSTMDDVLAYVDRDLLPVEYGGKVDPEVITNDLRQRLASQRDTLLLLDQMEIDTEPYAHFWRQTSEGDVEFGMEID
;
A
#
# COMPACT_ATOMS: atom_id res chain seq x y z
N MET A 1 -15.73 -4.68 -15.66
CA MET A 1 -15.97 -3.21 -15.78
C MET A 1 -16.67 -2.58 -14.57
N GLY A 2 -17.35 -3.33 -13.69
CA GLY A 2 -18.05 -2.75 -12.52
C GLY A 2 -17.17 -2.29 -11.36
N HIS A 3 -15.96 -2.84 -11.20
CA HIS A 3 -15.09 -2.52 -10.05
C HIS A 3 -14.64 -1.05 -9.98
N PHE A 4 -14.56 -0.34 -11.11
CA PHE A 4 -14.14 1.07 -11.14
C PHE A 4 -15.22 2.04 -10.62
N LEU A 5 -16.49 1.64 -10.66
CA LEU A 5 -17.62 2.41 -10.12
C LEU A 5 -17.87 2.11 -8.64
N CYS A 6 -17.17 1.14 -8.06
CA CYS A 6 -17.29 0.81 -6.63
C CYS A 6 -16.62 1.85 -5.73
N PHE A 7 -15.70 2.66 -6.26
CA PHE A 7 -14.92 3.62 -5.49
C PHE A 7 -15.34 5.05 -5.80
N LYS A 8 -15.56 5.86 -4.76
CA LYS A 8 -15.77 7.30 -4.88
C LYS A 8 -14.41 8.00 -5.00
N LEU A 9 -14.40 9.21 -5.55
CA LEU A 9 -13.19 10.03 -5.61
C LEU A 9 -12.59 10.32 -4.23
N ALA A 10 -13.43 10.46 -3.21
CA ALA A 10 -12.99 10.62 -1.83
C ALA A 10 -12.23 9.39 -1.30
N ASP A 11 -12.61 8.19 -1.74
CA ASP A 11 -11.93 6.95 -1.33
C ASP A 11 -10.51 6.91 -1.90
N PHE A 12 -10.31 7.37 -3.14
CA PHE A 12 -8.97 7.47 -3.74
C PHE A 12 -8.07 8.48 -3.04
N ARG A 13 -8.61 9.61 -2.63
CA ARG A 13 -7.88 10.60 -1.83
C ARG A 13 -7.44 10.00 -0.50
N ASN A 14 -8.39 9.44 0.27
CA ASN A 14 -8.11 8.82 1.56
C ASN A 14 -7.12 7.66 1.44
N PHE A 15 -7.18 6.90 0.33
CA PHE A 15 -6.24 5.83 0.05
C PHE A 15 -4.82 6.35 -0.18
N MET A 16 -4.64 7.44 -0.95
CA MET A 16 -3.32 8.07 -1.15
C MET A 16 -2.75 8.63 0.14
N ASP A 17 -3.60 9.25 0.98
CA ASP A 17 -3.21 9.75 2.30
C ASP A 17 -2.78 8.60 3.23
N CYS A 18 -3.54 7.49 3.25
CA CYS A 18 -3.18 6.29 4.02
C CYS A 18 -1.84 5.67 3.57
N LEU A 19 -1.60 5.59 2.26
CA LEU A 19 -0.34 5.07 1.73
C LEU A 19 0.89 5.88 2.18
N SER A 20 0.71 7.19 2.39
CA SER A 20 1.80 8.10 2.75
C SER A 20 1.99 8.25 4.26
N HIS A 21 0.90 8.17 5.04
CA HIS A 21 0.92 8.58 6.46
C HIS A 21 0.45 7.49 7.43
N ALA A 22 -0.33 6.49 7.00
CA ALA A 22 -0.96 5.54 7.91
C ALA A 22 -0.25 4.17 7.96
N LEU A 23 0.50 3.81 6.92
CA LEU A 23 1.23 2.54 6.89
C LEU A 23 2.65 2.75 7.42
N PRO A 24 3.07 2.05 8.50
CA PRO A 24 4.45 2.05 8.97
C PRO A 24 5.34 1.18 8.06
N VAL A 25 5.17 1.32 6.74
CA VAL A 25 5.85 0.53 5.71
C VAL A 25 6.26 1.48 4.60
N ARG A 26 7.55 1.46 4.25
CA ARG A 26 8.06 2.24 3.13
C ARG A 26 7.74 1.55 1.80
N VAL A 27 6.70 2.01 1.12
CA VAL A 27 6.37 1.58 -0.25
C VAL A 27 7.55 1.89 -1.17
N GLN A 28 8.21 0.88 -1.75
CA GLN A 28 9.33 1.11 -2.66
C GLN A 28 8.86 1.40 -4.09
N GLN A 29 8.04 0.50 -4.64
CA GLN A 29 7.54 0.59 -6.02
C GLN A 29 6.14 -0.03 -6.11
N VAL A 30 5.29 0.53 -6.96
CA VAL A 30 3.96 0.02 -7.27
C VAL A 30 3.86 -0.13 -8.78
N HIS A 31 3.61 -1.35 -9.25
CA HIS A 31 3.53 -1.65 -10.68
C HIS A 31 2.11 -2.03 -11.07
N ILE A 32 1.51 -1.25 -11.97
CA ILE A 32 0.16 -1.47 -12.48
C ILE A 32 0.26 -1.90 -13.94
N VAL A 33 -0.21 -3.11 -14.26
CA VAL A 33 -0.03 -3.74 -15.58
C VAL A 33 -1.37 -3.90 -16.30
N ARG A 34 -1.37 -3.83 -17.63
CA ARG A 34 -2.54 -4.06 -18.50
C ARG A 34 -3.73 -3.16 -18.15
N LEU A 35 -3.46 -1.89 -17.89
CA LEU A 35 -4.52 -0.92 -17.61
C LEU A 35 -5.22 -0.52 -18.93
N PRO A 36 -6.56 -0.63 -19.03
CA PRO A 36 -7.29 -0.20 -20.23
C PRO A 36 -7.17 1.32 -20.42
N ARG A 37 -7.35 1.83 -21.65
CA ARG A 37 -7.16 3.26 -21.97
C ARG A 37 -7.95 4.21 -21.07
N ILE A 38 -9.21 3.87 -20.74
CA ILE A 38 -10.04 4.65 -19.80
C ILE A 38 -9.44 4.61 -18.38
N GLY A 39 -8.88 3.47 -17.99
CA GLY A 39 -8.19 3.30 -16.72
C GLY A 39 -6.95 4.17 -16.60
N GLN A 40 -6.21 4.44 -17.70
CA GLN A 40 -5.04 5.33 -17.66
C GLN A 40 -5.43 6.78 -17.32
N ALA A 41 -6.51 7.29 -17.91
CA ALA A 41 -7.01 8.63 -17.58
C ALA A 41 -7.45 8.71 -16.10
N LEU A 42 -8.15 7.68 -15.61
CA LEU A 42 -8.53 7.57 -14.21
C LEU A 42 -7.32 7.42 -13.28
N GLY A 43 -6.31 6.64 -13.68
CA GLY A 43 -5.07 6.46 -12.94
C GLY A 43 -4.31 7.78 -12.78
N ASN A 44 -4.24 8.58 -13.85
CA ASN A 44 -3.66 9.92 -13.78
C ASN A 44 -4.45 10.85 -12.85
N LEU A 45 -5.79 10.74 -12.81
CA LEU A 45 -6.61 11.47 -11.85
C LEU A 45 -6.34 11.01 -10.42
N VAL A 46 -6.24 9.71 -10.15
CA VAL A 46 -5.92 9.19 -8.82
C VAL A 46 -4.53 9.63 -8.38
N LEU A 47 -3.55 9.60 -9.28
CA LEU A 47 -2.20 10.11 -9.01
C LEU A 47 -2.15 11.61 -8.74
N SER A 48 -3.14 12.39 -9.15
CA SER A 48 -3.20 13.82 -8.82
C SER A 48 -3.42 14.06 -7.32
N PHE A 49 -3.91 13.06 -6.58
CA PHE A 49 -4.01 13.08 -5.13
C PHE A 49 -2.74 12.57 -4.43
N ALA A 50 -1.78 11.99 -5.16
CA ALA A 50 -0.53 11.49 -4.59
C ALA A 50 0.49 12.61 -4.41
N THR A 51 1.32 12.51 -3.37
CA THR A 51 2.52 13.34 -3.20
C THR A 51 3.52 13.05 -4.32
N ASP A 52 4.43 14.00 -4.61
CA ASP A 52 5.46 13.81 -5.64
C ASP A 52 6.33 12.58 -5.39
N ASP A 53 6.62 12.28 -4.11
CA ASP A 53 7.41 11.12 -3.73
C ASP A 53 6.69 9.80 -3.94
N LEU A 54 5.38 9.73 -3.64
CA LEU A 54 4.58 8.53 -3.91
C LEU A 54 4.37 8.35 -5.43
N ARG A 55 4.11 9.45 -6.14
CA ARG A 55 3.90 9.45 -7.60
C ARG A 55 5.13 8.91 -8.35
N ARG A 56 6.36 9.24 -7.92
CA ARG A 56 7.60 8.71 -8.51
C ARG A 56 7.78 7.19 -8.34
N ARG A 57 7.06 6.59 -7.40
CA ARG A 57 7.13 5.15 -7.10
C ARG A 57 6.06 4.33 -7.81
N ILE A 58 5.09 4.97 -8.46
CA ILE A 58 3.99 4.29 -9.15
C ILE A 58 4.27 4.26 -10.66
N PHE A 59 4.28 3.07 -11.24
CA PHE A 59 4.57 2.82 -12.64
C PHE A 59 3.39 2.14 -13.33
N PHE A 60 3.01 2.66 -14.50
CA PHE A 60 2.02 2.05 -15.37
C PHE A 60 2.71 1.35 -16.53
N HIS A 61 2.44 0.05 -16.66
CA HIS A 61 3.04 -0.83 -17.65
C HIS A 61 1.97 -1.35 -18.60
N SER A 62 2.28 -1.31 -19.90
CA SER A 62 1.36 -1.82 -20.92
C SER A 62 1.45 -3.33 -21.04
N THR A 63 2.66 -3.88 -20.90
CA THR A 63 2.93 -5.32 -21.02
C THR A 63 3.55 -5.87 -19.74
N MET A 64 3.55 -7.20 -19.62
CA MET A 64 4.17 -7.86 -18.47
C MET A 64 5.71 -7.83 -18.56
N ASP A 65 6.26 -7.83 -19.78
CA ASP A 65 7.70 -7.80 -20.01
C ASP A 65 8.35 -6.53 -19.43
N ASP A 66 7.63 -5.40 -19.45
CA ASP A 66 8.06 -4.14 -18.84
C ASP A 66 8.27 -4.28 -17.32
N VAL A 67 7.52 -5.15 -16.65
CA VAL A 67 7.60 -5.40 -15.19
C VAL A 67 8.76 -6.31 -14.84
N LEU A 68 9.11 -7.25 -15.73
CA LEU A 68 10.20 -8.20 -15.51
C LEU A 68 11.57 -7.51 -15.43
N ALA A 69 11.69 -6.25 -15.85
CA ALA A 69 12.87 -5.42 -15.62
C ALA A 69 13.05 -4.99 -14.15
N TYR A 70 11.97 -5.02 -13.36
CA TYR A 70 11.94 -4.58 -11.96
C TYR A 70 11.82 -5.74 -10.97
N VAL A 71 11.19 -6.85 -11.39
CA VAL A 71 10.87 -7.98 -10.52
C VAL A 71 11.39 -9.28 -11.12
N ASP A 72 11.98 -10.14 -10.28
CA ASP A 72 12.44 -11.45 -10.72
C ASP A 72 11.27 -12.31 -11.20
N ARG A 73 11.39 -12.80 -12.43
CA ARG A 73 10.41 -13.66 -13.10
C ARG A 73 10.12 -14.92 -12.29
N ASP A 74 11.11 -15.50 -11.64
CA ASP A 74 10.95 -16.78 -10.96
C ASP A 74 10.13 -16.67 -9.67
N LEU A 75 9.95 -15.45 -9.14
CA LEU A 75 9.10 -15.17 -7.98
C LEU A 75 7.62 -14.97 -8.34
N LEU A 76 7.33 -14.79 -9.63
CA LEU A 76 5.98 -14.47 -10.07
C LEU A 76 5.14 -15.74 -10.26
N PRO A 77 3.81 -15.64 -10.04
CA PRO A 77 2.87 -16.68 -10.41
C PRO A 77 2.94 -17.03 -11.91
N VAL A 78 2.55 -18.26 -12.26
CA VAL A 78 2.52 -18.73 -13.64
C VAL A 78 1.63 -17.87 -14.55
N GLU A 79 0.54 -17.27 -14.04
CA GLU A 79 -0.34 -16.41 -14.85
C GLU A 79 0.33 -15.09 -15.28
N TYR A 80 1.37 -14.68 -14.55
CA TYR A 80 2.18 -13.51 -14.85
C TYR A 80 3.48 -13.88 -15.59
N GLY A 81 3.61 -15.13 -16.03
CA GLY A 81 4.76 -15.61 -16.82
C GLY A 81 5.92 -16.14 -15.97
N GLY A 82 5.76 -16.25 -14.66
CA GLY A 82 6.74 -16.86 -13.75
C GLY A 82 6.61 -18.38 -13.64
N LYS A 83 7.11 -18.94 -12.53
CA LYS A 83 7.16 -20.39 -12.28
C LYS A 83 6.37 -20.83 -11.05
N VAL A 84 5.90 -19.90 -10.23
CA VAL A 84 5.26 -20.22 -8.95
C VAL A 84 3.79 -20.57 -9.17
N ASP A 85 3.32 -21.63 -8.54
CA ASP A 85 1.90 -21.99 -8.55
C ASP A 85 1.09 -21.01 -7.68
N PRO A 86 0.06 -20.32 -8.23
CA PRO A 86 -0.78 -19.39 -7.49
C PRO A 86 -1.53 -20.04 -6.31
N GLU A 87 -1.90 -21.31 -6.42
CA GLU A 87 -2.58 -22.02 -5.33
C GLU A 87 -1.64 -22.22 -4.13
N VAL A 88 -0.37 -22.51 -4.40
CA VAL A 88 0.65 -22.66 -3.36
C VAL A 88 0.85 -21.34 -2.62
N ILE A 89 1.00 -20.23 -3.34
CA ILE A 89 1.17 -18.89 -2.73
C ILE A 89 -0.04 -18.55 -1.86
N THR A 90 -1.24 -18.79 -2.38
CA THR A 90 -2.49 -18.47 -1.68
C THR A 90 -2.64 -19.31 -0.42
N ASN A 91 -2.33 -20.61 -0.50
CA ASN A 91 -2.43 -21.52 0.64
C ASN A 91 -1.36 -21.23 1.69
N ASP A 92 -0.13 -20.90 1.29
CA ASP A 92 0.94 -20.49 2.21
C ASP A 92 0.56 -19.21 2.97
N LEU A 93 0.06 -18.19 2.27
CA LEU A 93 -0.43 -16.97 2.90
C LEU A 93 -1.57 -17.26 3.89
N ARG A 94 -2.55 -18.08 3.50
CA ARG A 94 -3.65 -18.48 4.40
C ARG A 94 -3.14 -19.20 5.64
N GLN A 95 -2.20 -20.12 5.48
CA GLN A 95 -1.63 -20.87 6.60
C GLN A 95 -0.85 -19.95 7.53
N ARG A 96 -0.07 -19.01 7.00
CA ARG A 96 0.66 -18.00 7.78
C ARG A 96 -0.29 -17.06 8.54
N LEU A 97 -1.36 -16.61 7.90
CA LEU A 97 -2.38 -15.79 8.57
C LEU A 97 -3.10 -16.59 9.67
N ALA A 98 -3.38 -17.87 9.42
CA ALA A 98 -4.00 -18.75 10.41
C ALA A 98 -3.08 -19.02 11.61
N SER A 99 -1.76 -19.17 11.39
CA SER A 99 -0.80 -19.39 12.49
C SER A 99 -0.56 -18.13 13.31
N GLN A 100 -0.66 -16.94 12.72
CA GLN A 100 -0.50 -15.66 13.41
C GLN A 100 -1.82 -15.07 13.92
N ARG A 101 -2.93 -15.82 13.82
CA ARG A 101 -4.27 -15.33 14.11
C ARG A 101 -4.40 -14.72 15.52
N ASP A 102 -3.80 -15.35 16.52
CA ASP A 102 -3.88 -14.86 17.90
C ASP A 102 -3.10 -13.57 18.09
N THR A 103 -1.91 -13.44 17.48
CA THR A 103 -1.16 -12.19 17.45
C THR A 103 -1.96 -11.09 16.76
N LEU A 104 -2.60 -11.37 15.63
CA LEU A 104 -3.44 -10.39 14.92
C LEU A 104 -4.60 -9.91 15.80
N LEU A 105 -5.27 -10.79 16.54
CA LEU A 105 -6.32 -10.38 17.49
C LEU A 105 -5.79 -9.56 18.68
N LEU A 106 -4.54 -9.79 19.08
CA LEU A 106 -3.91 -8.99 20.14
C LEU A 106 -3.53 -7.61 19.63
N LEU A 107 -3.14 -7.47 18.35
CA LEU A 107 -2.89 -6.16 17.74
C LEU A 107 -4.16 -5.30 17.73
N ASP A 108 -5.35 -5.90 17.56
CA ASP A 108 -6.62 -5.17 17.67
C ASP A 108 -6.88 -4.62 19.09
N GLN A 109 -6.23 -5.18 20.11
CA GLN A 109 -6.31 -4.74 21.51
C GLN A 109 -5.17 -3.80 21.90
N MET A 110 -4.24 -3.49 21.00
CA MET A 110 -3.16 -2.56 21.31
C MET A 110 -3.72 -1.15 21.46
N GLU A 111 -3.51 -0.58 22.65
CA GLU A 111 -3.75 0.82 22.94
C GLU A 111 -2.42 1.57 23.03
N ILE A 112 -2.41 2.82 22.58
CA ILE A 112 -1.27 3.70 22.77
C ILE A 112 -1.31 4.19 24.21
N ASP A 113 -0.27 3.91 24.99
CA ASP A 113 -0.13 4.51 26.31
C ASP A 113 0.09 6.02 26.15
N THR A 114 -0.93 6.79 26.51
CA THR A 114 -0.93 8.25 26.33
C THR A 114 -0.31 9.01 27.49
N GLU A 115 -0.11 8.37 28.66
CA GLU A 115 0.37 9.02 29.88
C GLU A 115 1.76 9.65 29.72
N PRO A 116 2.77 8.98 29.12
CA PRO A 116 4.10 9.57 28.89
C PRO A 116 4.06 10.75 27.92
N TYR A 117 3.11 10.76 26.98
CA TYR A 117 2.99 11.74 25.90
C TYR A 117 1.98 12.85 26.19
N ALA A 118 1.33 12.85 27.35
CA ALA A 118 0.29 13.82 27.73
C ALA A 118 0.76 15.30 27.66
N HIS A 119 2.07 15.53 27.71
CA HIS A 119 2.69 16.85 27.62
C HIS A 119 2.75 17.40 26.18
N PHE A 120 2.77 16.55 25.14
CA PHE A 120 2.74 16.97 23.74
C PHE A 120 1.37 17.57 23.37
N TRP A 121 0.29 16.99 23.88
CA TRP A 121 -1.09 17.44 23.58
C TRP A 121 -1.49 18.76 24.26
N ARG A 122 -0.68 19.27 25.20
CA ARG A 122 -0.89 20.59 25.82
C ARG A 122 -0.24 21.73 25.03
N GLN A 123 0.54 21.44 23.99
CA GLN A 123 1.19 22.46 23.16
C GLN A 123 0.27 22.80 21.98
N THR A 124 -0.47 23.89 22.10
CA THR A 124 -1.37 24.44 21.07
C THR A 124 -0.67 25.37 20.06
N SER A 125 0.60 25.14 19.73
CA SER A 125 1.24 25.86 18.62
C SER A 125 1.16 25.04 17.33
N GLU A 126 0.40 25.52 16.35
CA GLU A 126 0.15 24.94 15.01
C GLU A 126 1.39 24.75 14.12
N GLY A 127 2.61 24.79 14.66
CA GLY A 127 3.85 24.61 13.91
C GLY A 127 4.50 23.27 14.23
N ASP A 128 4.41 22.35 13.27
CA ASP A 128 5.26 21.17 13.12
C ASP A 128 5.24 20.15 14.27
N VAL A 129 4.18 19.34 14.32
CA VAL A 129 4.25 18.02 14.98
C VAL A 129 4.94 17.06 14.00
N GLU A 130 6.27 17.11 13.94
CA GLU A 130 7.07 16.11 13.24
C GLU A 130 6.97 14.80 14.06
N PHE A 131 6.18 13.84 13.56
CA PHE A 131 6.10 12.50 14.13
C PHE A 131 7.44 11.79 13.91
N GLY A 132 8.38 12.01 14.83
CA GLY A 132 9.66 11.31 14.88
C GLY A 132 9.44 9.86 15.30
N MET A 133 9.28 8.96 14.33
CA MET A 133 9.57 7.54 14.55
C MET A 133 11.09 7.36 14.46
N GLU A 134 11.80 7.59 15.57
CA GLU A 134 13.16 7.05 15.72
C GLU A 134 13.03 5.52 15.86
N ILE A 135 13.47 4.82 14.82
CA ILE A 135 13.69 3.38 14.83
C ILE A 135 15.18 3.19 15.06
N ASP A 136 15.57 2.70 16.23
CA ASP A 136 16.91 2.15 16.50
C ASP A 136 17.16 0.88 15.67
#